data_AF-A0A8T9Q487-F1
#
_entry.id   AF-A0A8T9Q487-F1
#
_cell.length_a   1.000
_cell.length_b   1.000
_cell.length_c   1.000
_cell.angle_alpha   90.00
_cell.angle_beta   90.00
_cell.angle_gamma   90.00
#
_symmetry.space_group_name_H-M   'P 1'
#
loop_
_entity.id
_entity.type
_entity.pdbx_description
1 polymer ?
#
loop_
_entity_poly.entity_id
_entity_poly.type
_entity_poly.pdbx_seq_one_letter_code
_entity_poly.pdbx_strand_id
1 'polypeptide(L)'
;MSKLTLFLLLLLLDTVPQAFAQTKPRLTLTIIPTDYSNNVSVGPVISFDHTGCFYVLLTNTSERPVNLFEEWNSWGYFGLSFDLTYTDGRKVRAVKAGRGWDKNFASTVTIAPGGFFVFPVTFNTDPKIGDVWQNSPRSKKINGPGVSCRMRAVYSIESSREATEHKAWTGTITSPEATYTIWP
;
A
#
# COMPACT_ATOMS: atom_id res chain seq x y z
N MET A 1 9.51 -0.78 77.55
CA MET A 1 8.39 -1.65 77.09
C MET A 1 7.30 -0.75 76.54
N SER A 2 7.35 -0.45 75.24
CA SER A 2 6.53 -1.05 74.17
C SER A 2 5.12 -0.49 74.11
N LYS A 3 4.84 0.31 73.06
CA LYS A 3 3.57 0.38 72.32
C LYS A 3 3.78 1.28 71.09
N LEU A 4 4.25 0.70 69.99
CA LEU A 4 4.13 1.31 68.66
C LEU A 4 4.05 0.20 67.61
N THR A 5 2.86 -0.39 67.50
CA THR A 5 2.55 -1.33 66.43
C THR A 5 1.18 -0.96 65.89
N LEU A 6 1.16 -0.03 64.94
CA LEU A 6 -0.05 0.31 64.20
C LEU A 6 0.35 0.69 62.78
N PHE A 7 -0.37 0.10 61.82
CA PHE A 7 -0.33 0.37 60.39
C PHE A 7 0.94 -0.06 59.62
N LEU A 8 0.96 -1.33 59.22
CA LEU A 8 1.51 -1.70 57.91
C LEU A 8 0.57 -2.72 57.25
N LEU A 9 -0.68 -2.30 57.06
CA LEU A 9 -1.70 -3.07 56.34
C LEU A 9 -1.63 -2.67 54.86
N LEU A 10 -1.21 -3.61 54.02
CA LEU A 10 -1.52 -3.75 52.59
C LEU A 10 -1.53 -2.47 51.72
N LEU A 11 -0.37 -2.16 51.13
CA LEU A 11 -0.28 -1.45 49.86
C LEU A 11 0.52 -2.30 48.86
N LEU A 12 0.05 -3.53 48.62
CA LEU A 12 0.34 -4.21 47.36
C LEU A 12 -0.67 -3.67 46.35
N LEU A 13 -0.38 -2.50 45.80
CA LEU A 13 -1.01 -2.04 44.58
C LEU A 13 -0.58 -3.01 43.48
N ASP A 14 -1.44 -3.98 43.18
CA ASP A 14 -1.41 -4.73 41.94
C ASP A 14 -1.43 -3.71 40.80
N THR A 15 -0.25 -3.41 40.26
CA THR A 15 -0.12 -2.72 38.99
C THR A 15 -0.56 -3.73 37.94
N VAL A 16 -1.88 -3.84 37.73
CA VAL A 16 -2.42 -4.49 36.54
C VAL A 16 -1.78 -3.77 35.37
N PRO A 17 -0.90 -4.42 34.57
CA PRO A 17 -0.36 -3.77 33.40
C PRO A 17 -1.56 -3.45 32.52
N GLN A 18 -1.83 -2.15 32.39
CA GLN A 18 -2.87 -1.64 31.53
C GLN A 18 -2.56 -2.22 30.15
N ALA A 19 -3.39 -3.17 29.70
CA ALA A 19 -3.24 -3.78 28.39
C ALA A 19 -3.35 -2.64 27.39
N PHE A 20 -2.20 -2.14 26.91
CA PHE A 20 -2.17 -1.15 25.86
C PHE A 20 -2.92 -1.79 24.70
N ALA A 21 -4.10 -1.27 24.39
CA ALA A 21 -4.83 -1.67 23.20
C ALA A 21 -3.84 -1.59 22.05
N GLN A 22 -3.51 -2.75 21.46
CA GLN A 22 -2.45 -2.84 20.48
C GLN A 22 -2.90 -2.09 19.23
N THR A 23 -2.51 -0.83 19.13
CA THR A 23 -2.82 0.00 17.99
C THR A 23 -2.25 -0.65 16.75
N LYS A 24 -3.12 -0.87 15.76
CA LYS A 24 -2.74 -1.43 14.47
C LYS A 24 -1.58 -0.60 13.89
N PRO A 25 -0.51 -1.24 13.38
CA PRO A 25 0.60 -0.52 12.78
C PRO A 25 0.13 0.47 11.72
N ARG A 26 0.60 1.71 11.84
CA ARG A 26 0.35 2.79 10.89
C ARG A 26 1.24 2.62 9.67
N LEU A 27 0.60 2.65 8.50
CA LEU A 27 1.24 2.62 7.20
C LEU A 27 0.81 3.85 6.42
N THR A 28 1.70 4.38 5.59
CA THR A 28 1.38 5.42 4.60
C THR A 28 1.64 4.91 3.19
N LEU A 29 0.96 5.50 2.22
CA LEU A 29 1.09 5.14 0.81
C LEU A 29 1.39 6.40 -0.01
N THR A 30 2.32 6.33 -0.94
CA THR A 30 2.72 7.48 -1.77
C THR A 30 3.00 7.03 -3.19
N ILE A 31 2.40 7.71 -4.17
CA ILE A 31 2.75 7.54 -5.58
C ILE A 31 3.98 8.38 -5.85
N ILE A 32 5.01 7.78 -6.43
CA ILE A 32 6.24 8.46 -6.85
C ILE A 32 6.10 8.74 -8.36
N PRO A 33 5.80 9.99 -8.77
CA PRO A 33 5.76 10.33 -10.19
C PRO A 33 7.16 10.21 -10.79
N THR A 34 7.24 9.97 -12.09
CA THR A 34 8.52 9.91 -12.80
C THR A 34 9.14 11.29 -12.98
N ASP A 35 8.32 12.33 -12.96
CA ASP A 35 8.74 13.73 -12.97
C ASP A 35 7.75 14.58 -12.15
N TYR A 36 8.23 15.63 -11.48
CA TYR A 36 7.40 16.56 -10.71
C TYR A 36 7.01 17.81 -11.52
N SER A 37 7.69 18.07 -12.63
CA SER A 37 7.34 19.14 -13.57
C SER A 37 8.21 19.03 -14.82
N ASN A 38 7.62 19.12 -16.01
CA ASN A 38 8.38 19.22 -17.26
C ASN A 38 7.85 20.36 -18.13
N ASN A 39 8.52 20.63 -19.25
CA ASN A 39 8.12 21.68 -20.20
C ASN A 39 6.73 21.48 -20.82
N VAL A 40 6.06 20.35 -20.53
CA VAL A 40 4.78 19.94 -21.11
C VAL A 40 3.65 19.89 -20.06
N SER A 41 3.97 19.78 -18.76
CA SER A 41 2.99 19.69 -17.67
C SER A 41 3.43 20.42 -16.41
N VAL A 42 2.51 21.20 -15.84
CA VAL A 42 2.70 22.02 -14.62
C VAL A 42 2.53 21.19 -13.34
N GLY A 43 2.43 19.86 -13.44
CA GLY A 43 2.20 18.96 -12.32
C GLY A 43 2.91 17.62 -12.49
N PRO A 44 2.72 16.69 -11.53
CA PRO A 44 3.42 15.41 -11.54
C PRO A 44 3.05 14.58 -12.78
N VAL A 45 4.08 13.96 -13.35
CA VAL A 45 4.01 13.17 -14.58
C VAL A 45 4.36 11.72 -14.28
N ILE A 46 3.64 10.80 -14.92
CA ILE A 46 4.00 9.38 -14.98
C ILE A 46 4.27 9.05 -16.45
N SER A 47 5.53 8.80 -16.77
CA SER A 47 5.98 8.42 -18.11
C SER A 47 6.47 6.98 -18.09
N PHE A 48 6.09 6.18 -19.09
CA PHE A 48 6.53 4.78 -19.20
C PHE A 48 7.57 4.57 -20.31
N ASP A 49 8.05 5.64 -20.94
CA ASP A 49 9.03 5.66 -22.03
C ASP A 49 10.42 5.13 -21.64
N HIS A 50 10.91 5.45 -20.44
CA HIS A 50 12.28 5.15 -20.02
C HIS A 50 12.40 3.95 -19.08
N THR A 51 11.49 3.81 -18.13
CA THR A 51 11.56 2.80 -17.05
C THR A 51 10.55 1.67 -17.22
N GLY A 52 9.54 1.84 -18.08
CA GLY A 52 8.42 0.91 -18.23
C GLY A 52 7.51 0.80 -16.99
N CYS A 53 7.80 1.53 -15.92
CA CYS A 53 7.06 1.54 -14.66
C CYS A 53 7.24 2.85 -13.86
N PHE A 54 6.31 3.11 -12.95
CA PHE A 54 6.48 4.06 -11.85
C PHE A 54 6.41 3.30 -10.52
N TYR A 55 6.66 3.99 -9.41
CA TYR A 55 6.73 3.35 -8.10
C TYR A 55 5.63 3.85 -7.17
N VAL A 56 5.11 2.94 -6.35
CA VAL A 56 4.32 3.28 -5.17
C VAL A 56 5.10 2.84 -3.93
N LEU A 57 5.27 3.76 -2.99
CA LEU A 57 5.95 3.52 -1.74
C LEU A 57 4.93 3.28 -0.63
N LEU A 58 5.04 2.14 0.04
CA LEU A 58 4.35 1.88 1.30
C LEU A 58 5.36 1.96 2.44
N THR A 59 5.14 2.89 3.36
CA THR A 59 6.07 3.17 4.46
C THR A 59 5.46 2.73 5.79
N ASN A 60 6.23 2.02 6.59
CA ASN A 60 5.88 1.71 7.97
C ASN A 60 6.17 2.93 8.86
N THR A 61 5.13 3.67 9.21
CA THR A 61 5.22 4.86 10.09
C THR A 61 4.89 4.53 11.55
N SER A 62 4.87 3.24 11.89
CA SER A 62 4.69 2.76 13.25
C SER A 62 6.04 2.46 13.92
N GLU A 63 5.99 2.27 15.24
CA GLU A 63 7.15 1.90 16.06
C GLU A 63 7.41 0.39 16.09
N ARG A 64 6.63 -0.41 15.33
CA ARG A 64 6.74 -1.88 15.32
C ARG A 64 6.94 -2.40 13.90
N PRO A 65 7.61 -3.54 13.71
CA PRO A 65 7.67 -4.20 12.41
C PRO A 65 6.28 -4.59 11.90
N VAL A 66 6.12 -4.63 10.58
CA VAL A 66 4.86 -4.99 9.91
C VAL A 66 5.12 -6.06 8.86
N ASN A 67 4.32 -7.13 8.89
CA ASN A 67 4.35 -8.16 7.84
C ASN A 67 3.37 -7.78 6.73
N LEU A 68 3.84 -7.72 5.49
CA LEU A 68 2.98 -7.57 4.31
C LEU A 68 3.02 -8.85 3.49
N PHE A 69 1.89 -9.26 2.93
CA PHE A 69 1.90 -10.31 1.93
C PHE A 69 2.71 -9.89 0.70
N GLU A 70 3.54 -10.80 0.20
CA GLU A 70 4.34 -10.56 -1.00
C GLU A 70 3.48 -10.61 -2.27
N GLU A 71 3.82 -9.82 -3.29
CA GLU A 71 3.03 -9.72 -4.54
C GLU A 71 3.02 -11.00 -5.38
N TRP A 72 3.91 -11.96 -5.10
CA TRP A 72 3.94 -13.21 -5.82
C TRP A 72 2.81 -14.16 -5.41
N ASN A 73 2.19 -13.97 -4.23
CA ASN A 73 1.08 -14.79 -3.74
C ASN A 73 -0.27 -14.08 -3.88
N SER A 74 -1.37 -14.84 -3.83
CA SER A 74 -2.71 -14.30 -4.11
C SER A 74 -3.17 -13.24 -3.11
N TRP A 75 -2.72 -13.30 -1.86
CA TRP A 75 -3.13 -12.36 -0.83
C TRP A 75 -2.46 -10.99 -1.01
N GLY A 76 -1.19 -10.97 -1.44
CA GLY A 76 -0.46 -9.72 -1.70
C GLY A 76 -0.73 -9.12 -3.08
N TYR A 77 -0.91 -9.96 -4.09
CA TYR A 77 -1.05 -9.53 -5.49
C TYR A 77 -2.19 -8.55 -5.74
N PHE A 78 -3.36 -8.79 -5.12
CA PHE A 78 -4.53 -7.91 -5.26
C PHE A 78 -4.48 -6.69 -4.32
N GLY A 79 -3.44 -6.57 -3.50
CA GLY A 79 -3.37 -5.57 -2.44
C GLY A 79 -3.34 -4.14 -2.98
N LEU A 80 -2.66 -3.88 -4.10
CA LEU A 80 -2.53 -2.56 -4.70
C LEU A 80 -3.54 -2.31 -5.82
N SER A 81 -4.22 -1.17 -5.77
CA SER A 81 -5.13 -0.68 -6.81
C SER A 81 -5.12 0.86 -6.86
N PHE A 82 -5.79 1.43 -7.86
CA PHE A 82 -5.84 2.88 -8.05
C PHE A 82 -7.26 3.35 -8.31
N ASP A 83 -7.71 4.39 -7.61
CA ASP A 83 -8.92 5.11 -7.96
C ASP A 83 -8.56 6.25 -8.89
N LEU A 84 -9.22 6.34 -10.05
CA LEU A 84 -8.99 7.36 -11.06
C LEU A 84 -10.28 8.13 -11.35
N THR A 85 -10.17 9.46 -11.42
CA THR A 85 -11.20 10.34 -11.96
C THR A 85 -10.64 11.13 -13.14
N TYR A 86 -11.17 10.88 -14.32
CA TYR A 86 -10.77 11.58 -15.54
C TYR A 86 -11.37 12.99 -15.62
N THR A 87 -10.87 13.80 -16.55
CA THR A 87 -11.33 15.19 -16.77
C THR A 87 -12.79 15.28 -17.22
N ASP A 88 -13.32 14.23 -17.84
CA ASP A 88 -14.74 14.08 -18.23
C ASP A 88 -15.65 13.69 -17.04
N GLY A 89 -15.09 13.54 -15.83
CA GLY A 89 -15.80 13.12 -14.63
C GLY A 89 -15.96 11.60 -14.48
N ARG A 90 -15.56 10.80 -15.47
CA ARG A 90 -15.62 9.33 -15.40
C ARG A 90 -14.70 8.82 -14.30
N LYS A 91 -15.24 7.95 -13.45
CA LYS A 91 -14.50 7.29 -12.37
C LYS A 91 -14.26 5.83 -12.71
N VAL A 92 -13.03 5.37 -12.56
CA VAL A 92 -12.67 3.96 -12.75
C VAL A 92 -11.72 3.53 -11.64
N ARG A 93 -11.68 2.23 -11.38
CA ARG A 93 -10.65 1.63 -10.53
C ARG A 93 -9.73 0.75 -11.38
N ALA A 94 -8.44 1.06 -11.39
CA ALA A 94 -7.43 0.20 -11.98
C ALA A 94 -7.00 -0.87 -10.97
N VAL A 95 -7.08 -2.13 -11.39
CA VAL A 95 -6.80 -3.30 -10.56
C VAL A 95 -6.00 -4.32 -11.37
N LYS A 96 -5.18 -5.15 -10.71
CA LYS A 96 -4.56 -6.29 -11.38
C LYS A 96 -5.64 -7.31 -11.78
N ALA A 97 -5.54 -7.84 -12.99
CA ALA A 97 -6.40 -8.89 -13.49
C ALA A 97 -6.15 -10.20 -12.72
N GLY A 98 -7.21 -11.00 -12.56
CA GLY A 98 -7.09 -12.34 -12.01
C GLY A 98 -6.18 -13.23 -12.87
N ARG A 99 -5.43 -14.11 -12.21
CA ARG A 99 -4.55 -15.10 -12.83
C ARG A 99 -4.66 -16.44 -12.12
N GLY A 100 -4.14 -17.49 -12.76
CA GLY A 100 -3.95 -18.79 -12.10
C GLY A 100 -2.92 -18.70 -10.97
N TRP A 101 -3.15 -19.45 -9.90
CA TRP A 101 -2.36 -19.43 -8.66
C TRP A 101 -1.66 -20.77 -8.44
N ASP A 102 -0.83 -21.16 -9.41
CA ASP A 102 -0.07 -22.41 -9.33
C ASP A 102 1.02 -22.29 -8.25
N LYS A 103 1.10 -23.28 -7.34
CA LYS A 103 2.04 -23.29 -6.21
C LYS A 103 1.91 -22.06 -5.28
N ASN A 104 0.70 -21.51 -5.18
CA ASN A 104 0.42 -20.39 -4.29
C ASN A 104 0.43 -20.83 -2.82
N PHE A 105 1.23 -20.15 -2.01
CA PHE A 105 1.21 -20.29 -0.55
C PHE A 105 1.41 -18.91 0.08
N ALA A 106 0.86 -18.74 1.27
CA ALA A 106 0.95 -17.48 1.98
C ALA A 106 2.39 -17.26 2.47
N SER A 107 2.92 -16.07 2.19
CA SER A 107 4.22 -15.62 2.67
C SER A 107 4.22 -14.11 2.82
N THR A 108 5.09 -13.62 3.70
CA THR A 108 5.15 -12.20 4.02
C THR A 108 6.58 -11.69 4.03
N VAL A 109 6.75 -10.43 3.67
CA VAL A 109 7.95 -9.64 3.96
C VAL A 109 7.73 -8.80 5.21
N THR A 110 8.73 -8.73 6.08
CA THR A 110 8.70 -7.87 7.28
C THR A 110 9.35 -6.53 7.00
N ILE A 111 8.61 -5.45 7.23
CA ILE A 111 9.08 -4.08 7.11
C ILE A 111 9.37 -3.52 8.51
N ALA A 112 10.62 -3.14 8.76
CA ALA A 112 11.03 -2.50 10.02
C ALA A 112 10.32 -1.14 10.23
N PRO A 113 10.27 -0.62 11.48
CA PRO A 113 9.88 0.78 11.74
C PRO A 113 10.67 1.75 10.86
N GLY A 114 9.99 2.68 10.18
CA GLY A 114 10.60 3.62 9.23
C GLY A 114 11.01 3.00 7.89
N GLY A 115 10.95 1.67 7.75
CA GLY A 115 11.22 0.96 6.50
C GLY A 115 10.08 1.12 5.49
N PHE A 116 10.33 0.65 4.26
CA PHE A 116 9.38 0.74 3.17
C PHE A 116 9.37 -0.51 2.27
N PHE A 117 8.26 -0.70 1.57
CA PHE A 117 8.13 -1.63 0.46
C PHE A 117 7.79 -0.85 -0.81
N VAL A 118 8.42 -1.22 -1.93
CA VAL A 118 8.28 -0.53 -3.21
C VAL A 118 7.49 -1.43 -4.16
N PHE A 119 6.34 -0.93 -4.62
CA PHE A 119 5.58 -1.58 -5.67
C PHE A 119 5.99 -1.00 -7.03
N PRO A 120 6.58 -1.79 -7.94
CA PRO A 120 6.74 -1.40 -9.33
C PRO A 120 5.40 -1.52 -10.07
N VAL A 121 4.97 -0.45 -10.71
CA VAL A 121 3.66 -0.39 -11.38
C VAL A 121 3.86 -0.09 -12.86
N THR A 122 3.48 -1.05 -13.71
CA THR A 122 3.66 -0.98 -15.16
C THR A 122 2.41 -0.51 -15.90
N PHE A 123 1.24 -0.65 -15.28
CA PHE A 123 -0.07 -0.48 -15.94
C PHE A 123 -0.19 -1.23 -17.27
N ASN A 124 0.54 -2.33 -17.39
CA ASN A 124 0.58 -3.18 -18.57
C ASN A 124 -0.80 -3.77 -18.86
N THR A 125 -1.15 -3.88 -20.16
CA THR A 125 -2.41 -4.50 -20.61
C THR A 125 -2.19 -5.74 -21.46
N ASP A 126 -0.93 -6.12 -21.72
CA ASP A 126 -0.57 -7.32 -22.48
C ASP A 126 -0.22 -8.48 -21.54
N PRO A 127 -1.01 -9.58 -21.53
CA PRO A 127 -0.73 -10.75 -20.69
C PRO A 127 0.61 -11.44 -20.96
N LYS A 128 1.31 -11.09 -22.05
CA LYS A 128 2.63 -11.65 -22.38
C LYS A 128 3.80 -10.96 -21.67
N ILE A 129 3.57 -9.79 -21.06
CA ILE A 129 4.65 -8.89 -20.58
C ILE A 129 4.57 -8.68 -19.06
N GLY A 130 3.89 -9.58 -18.34
CA GLY A 130 3.80 -9.59 -16.88
C GLY A 130 2.40 -9.30 -16.36
N ASP A 131 2.30 -8.67 -15.19
CA ASP A 131 1.04 -8.40 -14.53
C ASP A 131 0.13 -7.51 -15.41
N VAL A 132 -1.10 -7.95 -15.61
CA VAL A 132 -2.10 -7.24 -16.41
C VAL A 132 -2.94 -6.36 -15.50
N TRP A 133 -3.14 -5.11 -15.89
CA TRP A 133 -3.98 -4.14 -15.21
C TRP A 133 -5.27 -3.90 -16.00
N GLN A 134 -6.40 -4.14 -15.35
CA GLN A 134 -7.72 -3.74 -15.85
C GLN A 134 -7.92 -2.24 -15.62
N ASN A 135 -8.60 -1.56 -16.55
CA ASN A 135 -8.85 -0.11 -16.51
C ASN A 135 -7.56 0.74 -16.40
N SER A 136 -6.45 0.23 -16.95
CA SER A 136 -5.19 0.95 -17.03
C SER A 136 -5.37 2.32 -17.71
N PRO A 137 -4.85 3.41 -17.13
CA PRO A 137 -4.83 4.73 -17.77
C PRO A 137 -3.72 4.85 -18.83
N ARG A 138 -2.81 3.86 -18.92
CA ARG A 138 -1.71 3.88 -19.89
C ARG A 138 -2.26 3.68 -21.30
N SER A 139 -1.95 4.60 -22.20
CA SER A 139 -2.34 4.49 -23.61
C SER A 139 -1.66 3.29 -24.26
N LYS A 140 -2.42 2.55 -25.08
CA LYS A 140 -1.87 1.44 -25.91
C LYS A 140 -1.05 1.93 -27.10
N LYS A 141 -1.13 3.22 -27.44
CA LYS A 141 -0.38 3.81 -28.56
C LYS A 141 0.95 4.34 -28.04
N ILE A 142 2.06 3.82 -28.57
CA ILE A 142 3.45 4.12 -28.15
C ILE A 142 3.82 5.61 -28.26
N ASN A 143 3.04 6.43 -28.98
CA ASN A 143 3.19 7.90 -29.05
C ASN A 143 1.84 8.63 -28.90
N GLY A 144 0.92 8.06 -28.12
CA GLY A 144 -0.38 8.67 -27.85
C GLY A 144 -0.25 9.94 -26.99
N PRO A 145 -1.28 10.81 -27.00
CA PRO A 145 -1.31 11.96 -26.10
C PRO A 145 -1.35 11.49 -24.65
N GLY A 146 -0.76 12.29 -23.77
CA GLY A 146 -0.86 12.09 -22.32
C GLY A 146 -2.31 12.18 -21.85
N VAL A 147 -2.65 11.38 -20.85
CA VAL A 147 -3.97 11.36 -20.23
C VAL A 147 -3.90 12.00 -18.85
N SER A 148 -4.71 13.03 -18.62
CA SER A 148 -4.81 13.66 -17.31
C SER A 148 -5.92 13.03 -16.47
N CYS A 149 -5.62 12.69 -15.24
CA CYS A 149 -6.60 12.21 -14.26
C CYS A 149 -6.21 12.58 -12.84
N ARG A 150 -7.20 12.75 -11.96
CA ARG A 150 -6.97 12.66 -10.52
C ARG A 150 -6.82 11.18 -10.17
N MET A 151 -5.79 10.86 -9.40
CA MET A 151 -5.48 9.49 -9.02
C MET A 151 -5.03 9.43 -7.55
N ARG A 152 -5.42 8.34 -6.89
CA ARG A 152 -4.83 7.91 -5.62
C ARG A 152 -4.57 6.41 -5.66
N ALA A 153 -3.48 5.98 -5.02
CA ALA A 153 -3.22 4.58 -4.77
C ALA A 153 -4.05 4.13 -3.57
N VAL A 154 -4.47 2.86 -3.58
CA VAL A 154 -5.17 2.19 -2.49
C VAL A 154 -4.48 0.87 -2.24
N TYR A 155 -4.05 0.65 -1.01
CA TYR A 155 -3.56 -0.64 -0.55
C TYR A 155 -4.57 -1.25 0.42
N SER A 156 -5.08 -2.44 0.12
CA SER A 156 -6.10 -3.12 0.91
C SER A 156 -5.84 -4.61 1.02
N ILE A 157 -5.79 -5.12 2.24
CA ILE A 157 -5.66 -6.55 2.53
C ILE A 157 -6.81 -6.97 3.43
N GLU A 158 -7.59 -7.95 2.99
CA GLU A 158 -8.70 -8.46 3.78
C GLU A 158 -8.23 -9.31 4.96
N SER A 159 -9.01 -9.29 6.04
CA SER A 159 -8.81 -10.23 7.14
C SER A 159 -9.12 -11.64 6.68
N SER A 160 -8.21 -12.57 6.93
CA SER A 160 -8.33 -13.98 6.57
C SER A 160 -7.62 -14.84 7.62
N ARG A 161 -7.83 -16.16 7.54
CA ARG A 161 -7.08 -17.12 8.36
C ARG A 161 -5.59 -16.99 8.10
N GLU A 162 -5.19 -16.91 6.83
CA GLU A 162 -3.78 -16.80 6.42
C GLU A 162 -3.17 -15.48 6.91
N ALA A 163 -3.93 -14.37 6.89
CA ALA A 163 -3.44 -13.11 7.47
C ALA A 163 -3.18 -13.23 8.98
N THR A 164 -4.01 -14.00 9.69
CA THR A 164 -3.84 -14.24 11.12
C THR A 164 -2.63 -15.14 11.39
N GLU A 165 -2.49 -16.25 10.67
CA GLU A 165 -1.39 -17.21 10.80
C GLU A 165 -0.03 -16.56 10.50
N HIS A 166 0.03 -15.72 9.47
CA HIS A 166 1.26 -15.01 9.07
C HIS A 166 1.46 -13.67 9.78
N LYS A 167 0.53 -13.27 10.67
CA LYS A 167 0.49 -11.96 11.33
C LYS A 167 0.60 -10.80 10.31
N ALA A 168 0.04 -11.01 9.12
CA ALA A 168 0.04 -10.03 8.05
C ALA A 168 -0.83 -8.83 8.43
N TRP A 169 -0.43 -7.65 7.97
CA TRP A 169 -1.24 -6.45 8.10
C TRP A 169 -2.52 -6.59 7.27
N THR A 170 -3.66 -6.28 7.88
CA THR A 170 -4.97 -6.27 7.21
C THR A 170 -5.64 -4.92 7.37
N GLY A 171 -6.41 -4.49 6.38
CA GLY A 171 -7.20 -3.26 6.32
C GLY A 171 -6.86 -2.42 5.09
N THR A 172 -7.23 -1.14 5.10
CA THR A 172 -7.11 -0.27 3.92
C THR A 172 -6.40 1.04 4.24
N ILE A 173 -5.49 1.46 3.36
CA ILE A 173 -4.87 2.79 3.36
C ILE A 173 -4.92 3.38 1.95
N THR A 174 -4.93 4.70 1.86
CA THR A 174 -4.91 5.42 0.58
C THR A 174 -3.78 6.44 0.57
N SER A 175 -3.19 6.68 -0.59
CA SER A 175 -2.35 7.87 -0.78
C SER A 175 -3.21 9.13 -0.81
N PRO A 176 -2.61 10.32 -0.67
CA PRO A 176 -3.26 11.55 -1.12
C PRO A 176 -3.72 11.42 -2.58
N GLU A 177 -4.83 12.08 -2.92
CA GLU A 177 -5.25 12.24 -4.31
C GLU A 177 -4.51 13.42 -4.92
N ALA A 178 -3.99 13.23 -6.14
CA ALA A 178 -3.35 14.29 -6.92
C ALA A 178 -3.71 14.15 -8.40
N THR A 179 -3.54 15.23 -9.16
CA THR A 179 -3.69 15.21 -10.62
C THR A 179 -2.37 14.79 -11.25
N TYR A 180 -2.40 13.76 -12.09
CA TYR A 180 -1.25 13.27 -12.85
C TYR A 180 -1.51 13.41 -14.35
N THR A 181 -0.45 13.69 -15.11
CA THR A 181 -0.42 13.46 -16.55
C THR A 181 0.29 12.15 -16.84
N ILE A 182 -0.36 11.22 -17.54
CA ILE A 182 0.16 9.87 -17.79
C ILE A 182 0.51 9.73 -19.28
N TRP A 183 1.78 9.52 -19.59
CA TRP A 183 2.31 9.30 -20.95
C TRP A 183 2.62 7.82 -21.18
N PRO A 184 2.43 7.30 -22.42
CA PRO A 184 2.57 5.87 -22.75
C PRO A 184 3.95 5.25 -22.55
#